data_AF-A0A7C7W686-F1
#
_entry.id   AF-A0A7C7W686-F1
#
_cell.length_a   1.000
_cell.length_b   1.000
_cell.length_c   1.000
_cell.angle_alpha   90.00
_cell.angle_beta   90.00
_cell.angle_gamma   90.00
#
_symmetry.space_group_name_H-M   'P 1'
#
loop_
_entity.id
_entity.type
_entity.pdbx_description
1 polymer ?
#
loop_
_entity_poly.entity_id
_entity_poly.type
_entity_poly.pdbx_seq_one_letter_code
_entity_poly.pdbx_strand_id
1 'polypeptide(L)'
;MHANRAWWLLGLIGVGAALLGGLIYMSSPGQVLANLKAVGVWGFLAVLGNVLCSLVAWLISWGILLRGAGIKVPWSGVGVALVSGYSISYLTPSMYLGGEPVRAYLVSKQASVPMARVMATVVVERLL
;
A
#
# COMPACT_ATOMS: atom_id res chain seq x y z
N MET A 1 -12.81 -23.00 30.57
CA MET A 1 -11.64 -22.14 30.83
C MET A 1 -11.50 -20.98 29.81
N HIS A 2 -12.58 -20.30 29.41
CA HIS A 2 -12.53 -19.24 28.36
C HIS A 2 -12.65 -17.80 28.88
N ALA A 3 -13.09 -17.60 30.12
CA ALA A 3 -13.35 -16.27 30.66
C ALA A 3 -12.08 -15.41 30.82
N ASN A 4 -10.93 -16.01 31.16
CA ASN A 4 -9.72 -15.27 31.49
C ASN A 4 -9.06 -14.59 30.26
N ARG A 5 -9.25 -15.15 29.06
CA ARG A 5 -8.66 -14.62 27.82
C ARG A 5 -9.33 -13.32 27.36
N ALA A 6 -10.63 -13.16 27.62
CA ALA A 6 -11.38 -11.97 27.24
C ALA A 6 -10.95 -10.73 28.05
N TRP A 7 -10.72 -10.88 29.35
CA TRP A 7 -10.26 -9.78 30.22
C TRP A 7 -8.87 -9.28 29.86
N TRP A 8 -7.96 -10.18 29.46
CA TRP A 8 -6.64 -9.80 28.94
C TRP A 8 -6.72 -9.02 27.62
N LEU A 9 -7.60 -9.42 26.70
CA LEU A 9 -7.83 -8.71 25.44
C LEU A 9 -8.44 -7.32 25.67
N LEU A 10 -9.41 -7.21 26.59
CA LEU A 10 -9.99 -5.92 26.97
C LEU A 10 -8.97 -5.00 27.64
N GLY A 11 -8.10 -5.54 28.49
CA GLY A 11 -6.98 -4.79 29.07
C GLY A 11 -6.01 -4.25 28.02
N LEU A 12 -5.63 -5.07 27.04
CA LEU A 12 -4.76 -4.66 25.91
C LEU A 12 -5.40 -3.57 25.05
N ILE A 13 -6.69 -3.69 24.74
CA ILE A 13 -7.43 -2.66 23.98
C ILE A 13 -7.47 -1.35 24.78
N GLY A 14 -7.71 -1.42 26.10
CA GLY A 14 -7.71 -0.25 26.98
C GLY A 14 -6.35 0.45 27.03
N VAL A 15 -5.26 -0.31 27.16
CA VAL A 15 -3.89 0.23 27.13
C VAL A 15 -3.58 0.84 25.76
N GLY A 16 -3.96 0.19 24.66
CA GLY A 16 -3.77 0.72 23.31
C GLY A 16 -4.53 2.02 23.09
N ALA A 17 -5.79 2.10 23.53
CA ALA A 17 -6.60 3.31 23.46
C ALA A 17 -6.03 4.44 24.33
N ALA A 18 -5.52 4.13 25.53
CA ALA A 18 -4.89 5.10 26.42
C ALA A 18 -3.59 5.65 25.83
N LEU A 19 -2.76 4.80 25.21
CA LEU A 19 -1.55 5.22 24.50
C LEU A 19 -1.87 6.10 23.29
N LEU A 20 -2.86 5.72 22.47
CA LEU A 20 -3.33 6.53 21.35
C LEU A 20 -3.87 7.89 21.81
N GLY A 21 -4.72 7.90 22.84
CA GLY A 21 -5.26 9.12 23.42
C GLY A 21 -4.17 10.02 24.01
N GLY A 22 -3.19 9.44 24.72
CA GLY A 22 -2.04 10.14 25.26
C GLY A 22 -1.16 10.75 24.17
N LEU A 23 -0.90 10.01 23.08
CA LEU A 23 -0.20 10.51 21.90
C LEU A 23 -0.92 11.69 21.25
N ILE A 24 -2.24 11.59 21.04
CA ILE A 24 -3.04 12.67 20.43
C ILE A 24 -3.03 13.92 21.32
N TYR A 25 -3.12 13.73 22.63
CA TYR A 25 -3.05 14.83 23.60
C TYR A 25 -1.69 15.52 23.58
N MET A 26 -0.58 14.76 23.57
CA MET A 26 0.77 15.31 23.49
C MET A 26 1.08 15.95 22.13
N SER A 27 0.49 15.43 21.05
CA SER A 27 0.75 15.89 19.67
C SER A 27 0.20 17.27 19.36
N SER A 28 -0.50 17.94 20.30
CA SER A 28 -1.11 19.28 20.13
C SER A 28 -1.69 19.47 18.72
N PRO A 29 -2.89 18.97 18.40
CA PRO A 29 -3.45 19.00 17.04
C PRO A 29 -3.44 20.39 16.38
N GLY A 30 -3.43 21.46 17.17
CA GLY A 30 -3.22 22.83 16.68
C GLY A 30 -1.85 23.08 16.03
N GLN A 31 -0.76 22.49 16.54
CA GLN A 31 0.57 22.57 15.94
C GLN A 31 0.65 21.77 14.64
N VAL A 32 -0.03 20.63 14.55
CA VAL A 32 -0.13 19.84 13.30
C VAL A 32 -0.85 20.65 12.22
N LEU A 33 -1.96 21.30 12.55
CA LEU A 33 -2.66 22.19 11.61
C LEU A 33 -1.83 23.42 11.23
N ALA A 34 -1.09 24.01 12.17
CA ALA A 34 -0.21 25.14 11.89
C ALA A 34 0.94 24.75 10.94
N ASN A 35 1.56 23.58 11.16
CA ASN A 35 2.59 23.03 10.29
C ASN A 35 2.04 22.66 8.90
N LEU A 36 0.84 22.06 8.81
CA LEU A 36 0.17 21.80 7.53
C LEU A 36 -0.09 23.09 6.74
N LYS A 37 -0.48 24.17 7.42
CA LYS A 37 -0.63 25.50 6.79
C LYS A 37 0.73 26.10 6.38
N ALA A 38 1.78 25.87 7.16
CA ALA A 38 3.14 26.34 6.87
C ALA A 38 3.79 25.64 5.67
N VAL A 39 3.48 24.36 5.44
CA VAL A 39 3.92 23.60 4.25
C VAL A 39 3.38 24.23 2.96
N GLY A 40 2.20 24.83 3.02
CA GLY A 40 1.58 25.55 1.90
C GLY A 40 1.28 24.67 0.68
N VAL A 41 0.75 25.30 -0.37
CA VAL A 41 0.38 24.62 -1.63
C VAL A 41 1.60 24.02 -2.33
N TRP A 42 2.75 24.68 -2.23
CA TRP A 42 4.00 24.22 -2.85
C TRP A 42 4.55 22.96 -2.21
N GLY A 43 4.55 22.87 -0.88
CA GLY A 43 4.96 21.65 -0.19
C GLY A 43 3.99 20.49 -0.47
N PHE A 44 2.69 20.77 -0.55
CA PHE A 44 1.70 19.78 -0.98
C PHE A 44 1.97 19.28 -2.41
N LEU A 45 2.21 20.19 -3.36
CA LEU A 45 2.54 19.84 -4.75
C LEU A 45 3.86 19.06 -4.85
N ALA A 46 4.87 19.39 -4.05
CA ALA A 46 6.13 18.65 -4.01
C ALA A 46 5.92 17.21 -3.53
N VAL A 47 5.14 17.00 -2.46
CA VAL A 47 4.80 15.67 -1.96
C VAL A 47 3.97 14.90 -2.99
N LEU A 48 2.95 15.53 -3.57
CA LEU A 48 2.12 14.92 -4.59
C LEU A 48 2.95 14.50 -5.81
N GLY A 49 3.83 15.38 -6.29
CA GLY A 49 4.77 15.10 -7.37
C GLY A 49 5.69 13.93 -7.03
N ASN A 50 6.25 13.89 -5.83
CA ASN A 50 7.08 12.79 -5.37
C ASN A 50 6.34 11.44 -5.35
N VAL A 51 5.08 11.43 -4.87
CA VAL A 51 4.24 10.22 -4.88
C VAL A 51 3.95 9.77 -6.31
N LEU A 52 3.60 10.70 -7.21
CA LEU A 52 3.35 10.37 -8.62
C LEU A 52 4.61 9.85 -9.32
N CYS A 53 5.77 10.47 -9.10
CA CYS A 53 7.05 10.00 -9.61
C CYS A 53 7.38 8.59 -9.11
N SER A 54 7.16 8.33 -7.82
CA SER A 54 7.36 7.00 -7.23
C SER A 54 6.44 5.95 -7.86
N LEU A 55 5.18 6.31 -8.10
CA LEU A 55 4.19 5.42 -8.71
C LEU A 55 4.56 5.08 -10.17
N VAL A 56 5.04 6.07 -10.93
CA VAL A 56 5.57 5.86 -12.29
C VAL A 56 6.83 5.00 -12.27
N ALA A 57 7.75 5.23 -11.33
CA ALA A 57 8.96 4.41 -11.20
C ALA A 57 8.63 2.94 -10.92
N TRP A 58 7.67 2.67 -10.03
CA TRP A 58 7.18 1.30 -9.78
C TRP A 58 6.50 0.70 -11.00
N LEU A 59 5.66 1.47 -11.70
CA LEU A 59 5.02 1.02 -12.93
C LEU A 59 6.05 0.60 -13.99
N ILE A 60 7.10 1.39 -14.17
CA ILE A 60 8.20 1.09 -15.10
C ILE A 60 8.95 -0.16 -14.64
N SER A 61 9.33 -0.22 -13.36
CA SER A 61 10.05 -1.37 -12.77
C SER A 61 9.30 -2.68 -12.99
N TRP A 62 8.04 -2.73 -12.59
CA TRP A 62 7.23 -3.94 -12.74
C TRP A 62 6.92 -4.26 -14.21
N GLY A 63 6.68 -3.24 -15.04
CA GLY A 63 6.50 -3.43 -16.48
C GLY A 63 7.72 -4.02 -17.17
N ILE A 64 8.93 -3.64 -16.76
CA ILE A 64 10.19 -4.24 -17.24
C ILE A 64 10.28 -5.70 -16.78
N LEU A 65 9.97 -6.00 -15.52
CA LEU A 65 9.96 -7.37 -14.99
C LEU A 65 8.98 -8.28 -15.73
N LEU A 66 7.76 -7.79 -16.00
CA LEU A 66 6.76 -8.53 -16.78
C LEU A 66 7.25 -8.84 -18.20
N ARG A 67 7.85 -7.85 -18.87
CA ARG A 67 8.43 -8.03 -20.21
C ARG A 67 9.61 -9.00 -20.20
N GLY A 68 10.49 -8.91 -19.20
CA GLY A 68 11.60 -9.85 -19.00
C GLY A 68 11.13 -11.30 -18.76
N ALA A 69 9.98 -11.47 -18.10
CA ALA A 69 9.33 -12.76 -17.91
C ALA A 69 8.55 -13.28 -19.14
N GLY A 70 8.56 -12.52 -20.25
CA GLY A 70 7.84 -12.85 -21.49
C GLY A 70 6.34 -12.56 -21.44
N ILE A 71 5.86 -11.80 -20.45
CA ILE A 71 4.45 -11.46 -20.26
C ILE A 71 4.17 -10.12 -20.96
N LYS A 72 3.37 -10.16 -22.03
CA LYS A 72 3.04 -8.98 -22.85
C LYS A 72 1.72 -8.36 -22.38
N VAL A 73 1.80 -7.20 -21.76
CA VAL A 73 0.65 -6.38 -21.33
C VAL A 73 0.89 -4.94 -21.77
N PRO A 74 -0.14 -4.22 -22.26
CA PRO A 74 -0.01 -2.78 -22.52
C PRO A 74 0.29 -2.02 -21.22
N TRP A 75 1.04 -0.92 -21.32
CA TRP A 75 1.40 -0.09 -20.16
C TRP A 75 0.18 0.41 -19.36
N SER A 76 -0.94 0.68 -20.04
CA SER A 76 -2.21 1.02 -19.40
C SER A 76 -2.75 -0.12 -18.53
N GLY A 77 -2.62 -1.37 -18.98
CA GLY A 77 -3.01 -2.56 -18.22
C GLY A 77 -2.16 -2.75 -16.97
N VAL A 78 -0.84 -2.55 -17.09
CA VAL A 78 0.09 -2.59 -15.94
C VAL A 78 -0.27 -1.50 -14.94
N GLY A 79 -0.56 -0.27 -15.40
CA GLY A 79 -0.94 0.83 -14.53
C GLY A 79 -2.26 0.61 -13.80
N VAL A 80 -3.29 0.13 -14.49
CA VAL A 80 -4.59 -0.21 -13.86
C VAL A 80 -4.41 -1.29 -12.82
N ALA A 81 -3.64 -2.35 -13.12
CA ALA A 81 -3.37 -3.42 -12.16
C ALA A 81 -2.61 -2.92 -10.94
N LEU A 82 -1.58 -2.09 -11.13
CA LEU A 82 -0.76 -1.52 -10.06
C LEU A 82 -1.56 -0.62 -9.12
N VAL A 83 -2.32 0.34 -9.67
CA VAL A 83 -3.16 1.26 -8.88
C VAL A 83 -4.25 0.50 -8.13
N SER A 84 -4.90 -0.47 -8.78
CA SER A 84 -5.90 -1.34 -8.13
C SER A 84 -5.28 -2.14 -6.99
N GLY A 85 -4.10 -2.72 -7.20
CA GLY A 85 -3.35 -3.45 -6.18
C GLY A 85 -3.06 -2.57 -4.97
N TYR A 86 -2.45 -1.41 -5.18
CA TYR A 86 -2.16 -0.50 -4.07
C TYR A 86 -3.40 -0.02 -3.33
N SER A 87 -4.48 0.28 -4.04
CA SER A 87 -5.73 0.73 -3.42
C SER A 87 -6.23 -0.32 -2.42
N ILE A 88 -6.17 -1.60 -2.81
CA ILE A 88 -6.58 -2.71 -1.94
C ILE A 88 -5.59 -2.92 -0.81
N SER A 89 -4.28 -2.86 -1.08
CA SER A 89 -3.25 -2.98 -0.04
C SER A 89 -3.35 -1.88 1.03
N TYR A 90 -3.76 -0.65 0.66
CA TYR A 90 -3.95 0.43 1.62
C TYR A 90 -5.26 0.32 2.39
N LEU A 91 -6.29 -0.31 1.83
CA LEU A 91 -7.56 -0.54 2.52
C LEU A 91 -7.55 -1.78 3.42
N THR A 92 -6.76 -2.79 3.09
CA THR A 92 -6.73 -4.04 3.84
C THR A 92 -5.70 -4.01 4.97
N PRO A 93 -6.11 -4.30 6.23
CA PRO A 93 -5.20 -4.39 7.37
C PRO A 93 -4.45 -5.74 7.38
N SER A 94 -3.86 -6.10 6.23
CA SER A 94 -3.23 -7.40 5.99
C SER A 94 -1.72 -7.30 5.74
N MET A 95 -1.08 -6.23 6.23
CA MET A 95 0.37 -6.04 6.12
C MET A 95 0.85 -6.09 4.66
N TYR A 96 0.19 -5.34 3.77
CA TYR A 96 0.48 -5.23 2.34
C TYR A 96 0.26 -6.50 1.49
N LEU A 97 -0.32 -7.58 2.03
CA LEU A 97 -0.57 -8.83 1.29
C LEU A 97 -1.90 -8.85 0.51
N GLY A 98 -2.78 -7.85 0.69
CA GLY A 98 -4.12 -7.87 0.09
C GLY A 98 -4.16 -7.51 -1.41
N GLY A 99 -3.38 -6.52 -1.84
CA GLY A 99 -3.43 -6.00 -3.20
C GLY A 99 -2.59 -6.75 -4.23
N GLU A 100 -1.60 -7.51 -3.76
CA GLU A 100 -0.64 -8.20 -4.62
C GLU A 100 -1.27 -9.34 -5.44
N PRO A 101 -2.12 -10.21 -4.84
CA PRO A 101 -2.87 -11.19 -5.62
C PRO A 101 -3.80 -10.52 -6.64
N VAL A 102 -4.35 -9.34 -6.32
CA VAL A 102 -5.30 -8.65 -7.20
C VAL A 102 -4.61 -8.10 -8.44
N ARG A 103 -3.48 -7.41 -8.28
CA ARG A 103 -2.71 -6.93 -9.44
C ARG A 103 -2.20 -8.09 -10.31
N ALA A 104 -1.79 -9.19 -9.69
CA ALA A 104 -1.35 -10.38 -10.42
C ALA A 104 -2.50 -11.06 -11.18
N TYR A 105 -3.68 -11.14 -10.58
CA TYR A 105 -4.88 -11.65 -11.23
C TYR A 105 -5.31 -10.81 -12.43
N LEU A 106 -5.31 -9.47 -12.30
CA LEU A 106 -5.66 -8.56 -13.39
C LEU A 106 -4.72 -8.71 -14.59
N VAL A 107 -3.41 -8.76 -14.35
CA VAL A 107 -2.41 -8.98 -15.40
C VAL A 107 -2.51 -10.39 -15.98
N SER A 108 -2.71 -11.41 -15.14
CA SER A 108 -2.91 -12.81 -15.57
C SER A 108 -4.08 -12.93 -16.53
N LYS A 109 -5.22 -12.30 -16.19
CA LYS A 109 -6.42 -12.27 -17.03
C LYS A 109 -6.19 -11.53 -18.35
N GLN A 110 -5.46 -10.41 -18.32
CA GLN A 110 -5.22 -9.61 -19.53
C GLN A 110 -4.21 -10.24 -20.49
N ALA A 111 -3.17 -10.89 -19.98
CA ALA A 111 -2.14 -11.57 -20.79
C ALA A 111 -2.45 -13.05 -21.06
N SER A 112 -3.56 -13.59 -20.52
CA SER A 112 -3.90 -15.01 -20.60
C SER A 112 -2.77 -15.94 -20.16
N VAL A 113 -2.04 -15.57 -19.10
CA VAL A 113 -0.94 -16.34 -18.51
C VAL A 113 -1.32 -16.86 -17.13
N PRO A 114 -0.75 -17.99 -16.65
CA PRO A 114 -1.01 -18.48 -15.31
C PRO A 114 -0.69 -17.42 -14.24
N MET A 115 -1.62 -17.21 -13.29
CA MET A 115 -1.45 -16.24 -12.21
C MET A 115 -0.18 -16.47 -11.39
N ALA A 116 0.22 -17.74 -11.20
CA ALA A 116 1.47 -18.09 -10.52
C ALA A 116 2.70 -17.47 -11.20
N ARG A 117 2.71 -17.37 -12.54
CA ARG A 117 3.82 -16.76 -13.30
C ARG A 117 3.90 -15.25 -13.07
N VAL A 118 2.76 -14.59 -12.93
CA VAL A 118 2.67 -13.15 -12.63
C VAL A 118 3.00 -12.90 -11.16
N MET A 119 2.54 -13.75 -10.25
CA MET A 119 2.88 -13.67 -8.84
C MET A 119 4.40 -13.81 -8.61
N ALA A 120 5.09 -14.64 -9.40
CA ALA A 120 6.54 -14.73 -9.34
C ALA A 120 7.23 -13.40 -9.64
N THR A 121 6.75 -12.61 -10.61
CA THR A 121 7.32 -11.28 -10.89
C THR A 121 7.05 -10.29 -9.78
N VAL A 122 5.88 -10.39 -9.13
CA VAL A 122 5.52 -9.58 -7.95
C VAL A 122 6.42 -9.91 -6.76
N VAL A 123 6.73 -11.18 -6.51
CA VAL A 123 7.64 -11.58 -5.43
C VAL A 123 9.06 -11.07 -5.70
N VAL A 124 9.55 -11.21 -6.93
CA VAL A 124 10.87 -10.70 -7.32
C VAL A 124 10.96 -9.18 -7.17
N GLU A 125 9.90 -8.45 -7.55
CA GLU A 125 9.82 -7.00 -7.37
C GLU A 125 9.99 -6.58 -5.90
N ARG A 126 9.51 -7.37 -4.93
CA ARG A 126 9.67 -7.06 -3.50
C ARG A 126 11.05 -7.37 -2.93
N LEU A 127 11.84 -8.18 -3.63
CA LEU A 127 13.20 -8.54 -3.22
C LEU A 127 14.24 -7.54 -3.74
N LEU A 128 13.88 -6.73 -4.72
CA LEU A 128 14.68 -5.66 -5.32
C LEU A 128 14.46 -4.33 -4.56
#